data_AF-A0A660YQW6-F1
#
_entry.id   AF-A0A660YQW6-F1
#
_cell.length_a   1.000
_cell.length_b   1.000
_cell.length_c   1.000
_cell.angle_alpha   90.00
_cell.angle_beta   90.00
_cell.angle_gamma   90.00
#
_symmetry.space_group_name_H-M   'P 1'
#
loop_
_entity.id
_entity.type
_entity.pdbx_description
1 polymer ?
#
loop_
_entity_poly.entity_id
_entity_poly.type
_entity_poly.pdbx_seq_one_letter_code
_entity_poly.pdbx_strand_id
1 'polypeptide(L)'
;MLTNGLAQISVNVPPGAIGSPVFNLKGEILGIVAARLSPNTCSQDQFLTANAGGEGLVYLIPSLKSYIEQIIDGYKHPKGWLGVTVTELSNTPGTAQVTITKIFENSPAEKAKLQIGDVILKINQSKITNLRDLVTKIQTCKPKEEIGIELLRNGKVINKRLVLGRFPIIITSKKRSFGYNREKVLPGPRRQHQYLEQRLRRLETEIRQIRKLLRQR
;
A
#
# COMPACT_ATOMS: atom_id res chain seq x y z
N MET A 1 -3.82 23.03 -10.03
CA MET A 1 -3.32 22.83 -8.65
C MET A 1 -4.34 21.95 -7.93
N LEU A 2 -4.02 20.68 -7.66
CA LEU A 2 -4.90 19.81 -6.89
C LEU A 2 -4.71 20.13 -5.40
N THR A 3 -5.77 20.54 -4.73
CA THR A 3 -5.82 21.20 -3.42
C THR A 3 -5.52 20.30 -2.21
N ASN A 4 -5.07 19.06 -2.41
CA ASN A 4 -5.01 18.03 -1.36
C ASN A 4 -3.60 17.48 -1.10
N GLY A 5 -2.54 18.29 -1.31
CA GLY A 5 -1.16 17.87 -1.08
C GLY A 5 -0.56 16.96 -2.16
N LEU A 6 -1.21 16.91 -3.31
CA LEU A 6 -0.78 16.20 -4.51
C LEU A 6 -0.40 17.21 -5.59
N ALA A 7 0.75 17.00 -6.21
CA ALA A 7 1.17 17.71 -7.41
C ALA A 7 1.06 16.81 -8.63
N GLN A 8 0.67 17.40 -9.76
CA GLN A 8 0.67 16.75 -11.05
C GLN A 8 1.95 17.14 -11.80
N ILE A 9 2.65 16.16 -12.34
CA ILE A 9 3.86 16.37 -13.16
C ILE A 9 3.61 15.86 -14.57
N SER A 10 4.02 16.64 -15.57
CA SER A 10 3.94 16.25 -16.98
C SER A 10 5.15 15.41 -17.38
N VAL A 11 5.32 14.28 -16.70
CA VAL A 11 6.43 13.34 -16.92
C VAL A 11 5.89 11.93 -17.04
N ASN A 12 6.41 11.20 -18.02
CA ASN A 12 6.13 9.79 -18.18
C ASN A 12 6.66 9.00 -16.97
N VAL A 13 5.74 8.47 -16.15
CA VAL A 13 6.07 7.60 -15.01
C VAL A 13 6.05 6.14 -15.48
N PRO A 14 7.21 5.47 -15.63
CA PRO A 14 7.23 4.05 -16.00
C PRO A 14 6.77 3.16 -14.83
N PRO A 15 6.32 1.92 -15.11
CA PRO A 15 6.06 0.93 -14.07
C PRO A 15 7.28 0.75 -13.15
N GLY A 16 7.06 0.73 -11.84
CA GLY A 16 8.13 0.64 -10.84
C GLY A 16 8.70 1.97 -10.35
N ALA A 17 8.37 3.09 -10.99
CA ALA A 17 8.78 4.41 -10.51
C ALA A 17 7.93 4.94 -9.33
N ILE A 18 6.84 4.27 -8.96
CA ILE A 18 6.05 4.61 -7.75
C ILE A 18 6.93 4.46 -6.52
N GLY A 19 6.94 5.49 -5.67
CA GLY A 19 7.83 5.60 -4.51
C GLY A 19 9.15 6.31 -4.81
N SER A 20 9.45 6.64 -6.06
CA SER A 20 10.67 7.38 -6.41
C SER A 20 10.59 8.85 -5.96
N PRO A 21 11.71 9.44 -5.51
CA PRO A 21 11.76 10.86 -5.18
C PRO A 21 11.68 11.73 -6.44
N VAL A 22 11.10 12.92 -6.30
CA VAL A 22 11.05 13.97 -7.32
C VAL A 22 11.86 15.16 -6.83
N PHE A 23 12.75 15.69 -7.67
CA PHE A 23 13.68 16.76 -7.31
C PHE A 23 13.40 18.05 -8.09
N ASN A 24 13.74 19.20 -7.50
CA ASN A 24 13.86 20.45 -8.24
C ASN A 24 15.25 20.59 -8.88
N LEU A 25 15.47 21.66 -9.65
CA LEU A 25 16.74 21.94 -10.35
C LEU A 25 17.93 22.17 -9.41
N LYS A 26 17.69 22.42 -8.12
CA LYS A 26 18.72 22.56 -7.08
C LYS A 26 19.08 21.22 -6.43
N GLY A 27 18.40 20.13 -6.79
CA GLY A 27 18.58 18.81 -6.18
C GLY A 27 17.81 18.62 -4.87
N GLU A 28 16.87 19.51 -4.53
CA GLU A 28 16.04 19.37 -3.33
C GLU A 28 14.81 18.49 -3.62
N ILE A 29 14.40 17.66 -2.67
CA ILE A 29 13.25 16.77 -2.82
C ILE A 29 11.94 17.57 -2.71
N LEU A 30 11.13 17.52 -3.77
CA LEU A 30 9.78 18.08 -3.81
C LEU A 30 8.73 17.09 -3.28
N GLY A 31 8.91 15.80 -3.56
CA GLY A 31 7.91 14.79 -3.23
C GLY A 31 8.25 13.38 -3.65
N ILE A 32 7.26 12.50 -3.57
CA ILE A 32 7.35 11.08 -3.90
C ILE A 32 6.29 10.75 -4.94
N VAL A 33 6.66 10.07 -6.02
CA VAL A 33 5.72 9.63 -7.05
C VAL A 33 4.71 8.66 -6.46
N ALA A 34 3.43 9.03 -6.48
CA ALA A 34 2.32 8.25 -5.93
C ALA A 34 1.72 7.32 -6.98
N ALA A 35 1.46 7.85 -8.18
CA ALA A 35 0.79 7.12 -9.24
C ALA A 35 1.08 7.73 -10.61
N ARG A 36 0.83 6.94 -11.65
CA ARG A 36 0.70 7.43 -13.02
C ARG A 36 -0.78 7.66 -13.30
N LEU A 37 -1.11 8.85 -13.80
CA LEU A 37 -2.38 9.12 -14.45
C LEU A 37 -2.25 8.68 -15.91
N SER A 38 -3.12 7.75 -16.30
CA SER A 38 -3.19 7.26 -17.67
C SER A 38 -4.53 7.68 -18.26
N PRO A 39 -4.58 8.52 -19.30
CA PRO A 39 -5.82 8.84 -19.98
C PRO A 39 -6.28 7.60 -20.77
N ASN A 40 -7.29 6.90 -20.24
CA ASN A 40 -8.28 6.08 -20.94
C ASN A 40 -7.86 5.24 -22.16
N THR A 41 -6.73 4.54 -22.13
CA THR A 41 -6.45 3.45 -23.10
C THR A 41 -6.01 2.18 -22.38
N CYS A 42 -6.97 1.52 -21.74
CA CYS A 42 -6.83 0.12 -21.33
C CYS A 42 -6.93 -0.76 -22.57
N SER A 43 -5.86 -0.84 -23.36
CA SER A 43 -5.64 -1.96 -24.27
C SER A 43 -4.43 -2.74 -23.77
N GLN A 44 -4.63 -4.06 -23.66
CA GLN A 44 -3.75 -5.06 -23.04
C GLN A 44 -2.27 -5.02 -23.53
N ASP A 45 -1.99 -4.32 -24.63
CA ASP A 45 -0.68 -4.24 -25.31
C ASP A 45 0.12 -2.94 -25.05
N GLN A 46 -0.31 -2.06 -24.13
CA GLN A 46 0.42 -0.81 -23.84
C GLN A 46 1.61 -0.94 -22.88
N PHE A 47 2.17 -2.13 -22.65
CA PHE A 47 3.45 -2.23 -21.94
C PHE A 47 4.59 -1.57 -22.74
N LEU A 48 4.44 -1.43 -24.07
CA LEU A 48 5.50 -0.94 -24.97
C LEU A 48 5.12 0.34 -25.76
N THR A 49 3.92 0.88 -25.62
CA THR A 49 3.46 2.09 -26.34
C THR A 49 3.09 3.23 -25.39
N ALA A 50 3.91 3.46 -24.38
CA ALA A 50 3.78 4.53 -23.39
C ALA A 50 4.07 5.94 -23.94
N ASN A 51 3.64 6.26 -25.16
CA ASN A 51 3.85 7.56 -25.83
C ASN A 51 2.58 8.44 -25.88
N ALA A 52 1.57 8.17 -25.05
CA ALA A 52 0.47 9.09 -24.83
C ALA A 52 0.62 9.71 -23.43
N GLY A 53 0.86 11.02 -23.39
CA GLY A 53 0.96 11.90 -22.21
C GLY A 53 0.89 11.18 -20.86
N GLY A 54 2.05 10.82 -20.32
CA GLY A 54 2.13 10.32 -18.97
C GLY A 54 2.09 11.51 -18.02
N GLU A 55 1.05 11.59 -17.21
CA GLU A 55 1.00 12.51 -16.08
C GLU A 55 1.32 11.70 -14.82
N GLY A 56 2.18 12.23 -13.96
CA GLY A 56 2.47 11.65 -12.65
C GLY A 56 1.72 12.40 -11.57
N LEU A 57 1.22 11.68 -10.57
CA LEU A 57 0.83 12.26 -9.29
C LEU A 57 1.96 12.09 -8.29
N VAL A 58 2.24 13.16 -7.55
CA VAL A 58 3.34 13.24 -6.59
C VAL A 58 2.78 13.71 -5.25
N TYR A 59 3.05 12.96 -4.18
CA TYR A 59 2.83 13.45 -2.83
C TYR A 59 3.94 14.43 -2.46
N LEU A 60 3.56 15.65 -2.10
CA LEU A 60 4.53 16.68 -1.72
C LEU A 60 5.07 16.44 -0.31
N ILE A 61 6.37 16.65 -0.10
CA ILE A 61 7.00 16.49 1.22
C ILE A 61 6.31 17.34 2.30
N PRO A 62 5.96 18.62 2.08
CA PRO A 62 5.24 19.42 3.08
C PRO A 62 3.92 18.78 3.53
N SER A 63 3.20 18.13 2.60
CA SER A 63 1.91 17.49 2.88
C SER A 63 2.07 16.15 3.59
N LEU A 64 3.20 15.48 3.41
CA LEU A 64 3.52 14.21 4.07
C LEU A 64 4.12 14.39 5.46
N LYS A 65 4.68 15.57 5.79
CA LYS A 65 5.44 15.79 7.02
C LYS A 65 4.70 15.34 8.28
N SER A 66 3.45 15.76 8.45
CA SER A 66 2.64 15.40 9.62
C SER A 66 2.34 13.90 9.69
N TYR A 67 2.17 13.24 8.54
CA TYR A 67 1.97 11.79 8.48
C TYR A 67 3.26 11.03 8.79
N ILE A 68 4.40 11.49 8.27
CA ILE A 68 5.71 10.90 8.56
C ILE A 68 6.01 11.01 10.05
N GLU A 69 5.79 12.18 10.66
CA GLU A 69 5.95 12.39 12.10
C GLU A 69 5.05 11.44 12.90
N GLN A 70 3.77 11.30 12.53
CA GLN A 70 2.86 10.35 13.18
C GLN A 70 3.30 8.89 13.03
N ILE A 71 3.87 8.51 11.88
CA ILE A 71 4.39 7.15 11.66
C ILE A 71 5.64 6.91 12.51
N ILE A 72 6.57 7.88 12.53
CA ILE A 72 7.79 7.80 13.34
C ILE A 72 7.42 7.71 14.83
N ASP A 73 6.52 8.57 15.30
CA ASP A 73 6.05 8.57 16.68
C ASP A 73 5.30 7.28 17.01
N GLY A 74 4.45 6.79 16.12
CA GLY A 74 3.76 5.51 16.30
C GLY A 74 4.71 4.31 16.32
N TYR A 75 5.84 4.39 15.61
CA TYR A 75 6.88 3.36 15.67
C TYR A 75 7.68 3.43 16.98
N LYS A 76 8.03 4.63 17.44
CA LYS A 76 8.76 4.88 18.69
C LYS A 76 7.92 4.60 19.93
N HIS A 77 6.63 4.91 19.85
CA HIS A 77 5.64 4.74 20.91
C HIS A 77 4.50 3.86 20.41
N PRO A 78 4.71 2.53 20.34
CA PRO A 78 3.69 1.62 19.88
C PRO A 78 2.47 1.72 20.79
N LYS A 79 1.30 1.86 20.17
CA LYS A 79 0.01 1.92 20.85
C LYS A 79 -0.48 0.51 21.18
N GLY A 80 -1.24 0.39 22.26
CA GLY A 80 -1.93 -0.83 22.63
C GLY A 80 -2.93 -1.26 21.55
N TRP A 81 -3.09 -2.57 21.41
CA TRP A 81 -4.03 -3.16 20.46
C TRP A 81 -4.81 -4.28 21.15
N LEU A 82 -6.14 -4.21 21.05
CA LEU A 82 -7.04 -5.24 21.59
C LEU A 82 -7.38 -6.31 20.55
N GLY A 83 -7.43 -5.94 19.27
CA GLY A 83 -7.76 -6.84 18.16
C GLY A 83 -9.23 -7.18 18.05
N VAL A 84 -10.09 -6.16 18.12
CA VAL A 84 -11.53 -6.25 17.89
C VAL A 84 -11.98 -5.22 16.87
N THR A 85 -13.05 -5.52 16.15
CA THR A 85 -13.87 -4.52 15.47
C THR A 85 -15.08 -4.27 16.35
N VAL A 86 -15.41 -3.00 16.55
CA VAL A 86 -16.55 -2.57 17.35
C VAL A 86 -17.49 -1.72 16.51
N THR A 87 -18.77 -1.75 16.88
CA THR A 87 -19.79 -0.85 16.36
C THR A 87 -20.53 -0.20 17.51
N GLU A 88 -21.10 0.96 17.25
CA GLU A 88 -21.85 1.74 18.22
C GLU A 88 -23.34 1.61 17.91
N LEU A 89 -24.13 1.02 18.82
CA LEU A 89 -25.56 0.72 18.57
C LEU A 89 -26.51 1.91 18.79
N SER A 90 -26.00 3.08 19.17
CA SER A 90 -26.79 4.32 19.30
C SER A 90 -25.86 5.51 19.23
N ASN A 91 -26.21 6.55 18.46
CA ASN A 91 -25.33 7.72 18.26
C ASN A 91 -25.55 8.83 19.31
N THR A 92 -26.33 8.53 20.35
CA THR A 92 -26.64 9.46 21.44
C THR A 92 -25.60 9.33 22.55
N PRO A 93 -24.89 10.42 22.89
CA PRO A 93 -23.84 10.38 23.90
C PRO A 93 -24.41 9.96 25.27
N GLY A 94 -23.81 8.95 25.88
CA GLY A 94 -24.18 8.45 27.21
C GLY A 94 -25.07 7.21 27.22
N THR A 95 -25.73 6.88 26.10
CA THR A 95 -26.47 5.61 25.91
C THR A 95 -25.85 4.72 24.83
N ALA A 96 -24.79 5.20 24.17
CA ALA A 96 -24.11 4.47 23.13
C ALA A 96 -23.45 3.20 23.70
N GLN A 97 -23.79 2.07 23.09
CA GLN A 97 -23.28 0.75 23.48
C GLN A 97 -22.23 0.30 22.47
N VAL A 98 -20.98 0.27 22.92
CA VAL A 98 -19.85 -0.17 22.11
C VAL A 98 -19.81 -1.69 22.11
N THR A 99 -20.25 -2.29 21.00
CA THR A 99 -20.46 -3.73 20.86
C THR A 99 -19.40 -4.35 19.95
N ILE A 100 -18.85 -5.49 20.34
CA ILE A 100 -17.88 -6.23 19.53
C ILE A 100 -18.60 -6.93 18.38
N THR A 101 -18.20 -6.63 17.14
CA THR A 101 -18.75 -7.27 15.92
C THR A 101 -17.82 -8.29 15.31
N LYS A 102 -16.51 -8.15 15.54
CA LYS A 102 -15.51 -9.10 15.04
C LYS A 102 -14.32 -9.16 15.99
N ILE A 103 -13.73 -10.34 16.08
CA ILE A 103 -12.48 -10.57 16.81
C ILE A 103 -11.44 -11.03 15.80
N PHE A 104 -10.23 -10.47 15.88
CA PHE A 104 -9.13 -10.87 15.02
C PHE A 104 -8.46 -12.14 15.57
N GLU A 105 -8.07 -13.05 14.69
CA GLU A 105 -7.28 -14.23 15.07
C GLU A 105 -5.91 -13.83 15.64
N ASN A 106 -5.41 -14.61 16.58
CA ASN A 106 -4.19 -14.38 17.35
C ASN A 106 -4.18 -13.05 18.13
N SER A 107 -5.35 -12.44 18.34
CA SER A 107 -5.48 -11.18 19.05
C SER A 107 -5.51 -11.35 20.58
N PRO A 108 -5.20 -10.28 21.33
CA PRO A 108 -5.44 -10.22 22.77
C PRO A 108 -6.88 -10.51 23.17
N ALA A 109 -7.85 -10.01 22.41
CA ALA A 109 -9.27 -10.25 22.63
C ALA A 109 -9.64 -11.72 22.51
N GLU A 110 -9.12 -12.42 21.49
CA GLU A 110 -9.32 -13.86 21.32
C GLU A 110 -8.71 -14.65 22.48
N LYS A 111 -7.47 -14.34 22.85
CA LYS A 111 -6.78 -14.97 24.00
C LYS A 111 -7.53 -14.75 25.31
N ALA A 112 -8.17 -13.60 25.47
CA ALA A 112 -9.00 -13.25 26.62
C ALA A 112 -10.40 -13.89 26.60
N LYS A 113 -10.75 -14.62 25.51
CA LYS A 113 -12.06 -15.23 25.27
C LYS A 113 -13.20 -14.20 25.27
N LEU A 114 -12.94 -13.03 24.69
CA LEU A 114 -14.00 -12.11 24.30
C LEU A 114 -14.87 -12.75 23.22
N GLN A 115 -16.13 -12.33 23.12
CA GLN A 115 -17.08 -12.88 22.18
C GLN A 115 -17.74 -11.77 21.36
N ILE A 116 -18.17 -12.13 20.15
CA ILE A 116 -19.00 -11.26 19.33
C ILE A 116 -20.33 -11.03 20.07
N GLY A 117 -20.79 -9.79 20.12
CA GLY A 117 -21.95 -9.38 20.89
C GLY A 117 -21.66 -8.90 22.31
N ASP A 118 -20.41 -9.02 22.80
CA ASP A 118 -20.03 -8.41 24.07
C ASP A 118 -20.11 -6.87 23.97
N VAL A 119 -20.74 -6.24 24.96
CA VAL A 119 -20.78 -4.77 25.08
C VAL A 119 -19.73 -4.32 26.09
N ILE A 120 -18.85 -3.43 25.68
CA ILE A 120 -17.77 -2.92 26.55
C ILE A 120 -18.30 -1.77 27.40
N LEU A 121 -18.26 -1.92 28.72
CA LEU A 121 -18.77 -0.93 29.69
C LEU A 121 -17.66 -0.07 30.27
N LYS A 122 -16.54 -0.69 30.67
CA LYS A 122 -15.38 0.01 31.23
C LYS A 122 -14.06 -0.59 30.77
N ILE A 123 -13.05 0.25 30.68
CA ILE A 123 -11.65 -0.14 30.58
C ILE A 123 -10.91 0.48 31.77
N ASN A 124 -10.26 -0.36 32.56
CA ASN A 124 -9.65 -0.02 33.84
C ASN A 124 -10.67 0.70 34.75
N GLN A 125 -10.40 1.96 35.09
CA GLN A 125 -11.29 2.80 35.90
C GLN A 125 -12.13 3.76 35.05
N SER A 126 -11.98 3.74 33.72
CA SER A 126 -12.67 4.65 32.80
C SER A 126 -13.92 4.00 32.22
N LYS A 127 -15.07 4.66 32.40
CA LYS A 127 -16.32 4.28 31.73
C LYS A 127 -16.21 4.57 30.23
N ILE A 128 -16.66 3.62 29.41
CA ILE A 128 -16.74 3.77 27.97
C ILE A 128 -18.18 4.14 27.63
N THR A 129 -18.40 5.35 27.14
CA THR A 129 -19.74 5.78 26.72
C THR A 129 -19.87 5.78 25.21
N ASN A 130 -18.80 6.05 24.46
CA ASN A 130 -18.83 6.09 22.99
C ASN A 130 -17.63 5.36 22.36
N LEU A 131 -17.67 5.11 21.05
CA LEU A 131 -16.57 4.43 20.34
C LEU A 131 -15.24 5.19 20.44
N ARG A 132 -15.28 6.52 20.39
CA ARG A 132 -14.08 7.37 20.49
C ARG A 132 -13.35 7.18 21.82
N ASP A 133 -14.08 6.98 22.92
CA ASP A 133 -13.49 6.78 24.24
C ASP A 133 -12.75 5.45 24.30
N LEU A 134 -13.35 4.39 23.77
CA LEU A 134 -12.72 3.08 23.66
C LEU A 134 -11.38 3.18 22.94
N VAL A 135 -11.39 3.77 21.74
CA VAL A 135 -10.21 3.91 20.89
C VAL A 135 -9.13 4.71 21.61
N THR A 136 -9.50 5.85 22.22
CA THR A 136 -8.55 6.71 22.93
C THR A 136 -7.92 5.97 24.11
N LYS A 137 -8.70 5.27 24.92
CA LYS A 137 -8.22 4.55 26.10
C LYS A 137 -7.27 3.41 25.73
N ILE A 138 -7.60 2.63 24.71
CA ILE A 138 -6.71 1.56 24.23
C ILE A 138 -5.41 2.14 23.66
N GLN A 139 -5.50 3.25 22.91
CA GLN A 139 -4.33 3.88 22.30
C GLN A 139 -3.39 4.57 23.30
N THR A 140 -3.88 4.99 24.47
CA THR A 140 -3.04 5.54 25.55
C THR A 140 -2.25 4.46 26.29
N CYS A 141 -2.71 3.21 26.28
CA CYS A 141 -1.99 2.09 26.88
C CYS A 141 -0.86 1.60 25.98
N LYS A 142 0.16 1.00 26.58
CA LYS A 142 1.30 0.40 25.88
C LYS A 142 1.03 -1.06 25.53
N PRO A 143 1.66 -1.60 24.47
CA PRO A 143 1.67 -3.04 24.24
C PRO A 143 2.34 -3.74 25.43
N LYS A 144 1.87 -4.96 25.74
CA LYS A 144 2.24 -5.78 26.91
C LYS A 144 1.73 -5.25 28.26
N GLU A 145 0.97 -4.16 28.27
CA GLU A 145 0.29 -3.68 29.48
C GLU A 145 -0.96 -4.53 29.75
N GLU A 146 -1.18 -4.89 31.01
CA GLU A 146 -2.39 -5.57 31.45
C GLU A 146 -3.49 -4.55 31.73
N ILE A 147 -4.67 -4.77 31.15
CA ILE A 147 -5.86 -3.92 31.35
C ILE A 147 -7.02 -4.75 31.88
N GLY A 148 -7.82 -4.15 32.74
CA GLY A 148 -9.13 -4.64 33.14
C GLY A 148 -10.20 -4.18 32.16
N ILE A 149 -11.08 -5.08 31.73
CA ILE A 149 -12.25 -4.77 30.92
C ILE A 149 -13.49 -5.29 31.64
N GLU A 150 -14.45 -4.41 31.82
CA GLU A 150 -15.80 -4.73 32.27
C GLU A 150 -16.71 -4.79 31.04
N LEU A 151 -17.36 -5.92 30.83
CA LEU A 151 -18.21 -6.19 29.68
C LEU A 151 -19.56 -6.75 30.08
N LEU A 152 -20.58 -6.48 29.28
CA LEU A 152 -21.91 -7.04 29.41
C LEU A 152 -22.06 -8.18 28.40
N ARG A 153 -22.36 -9.38 28.89
CA ARG A 153 -22.65 -10.56 28.08
C ARG A 153 -23.92 -11.22 28.59
N ASN A 154 -24.92 -11.37 27.74
CA ASN A 154 -26.22 -11.97 28.08
C ASN A 154 -26.84 -11.36 29.36
N GLY A 155 -26.76 -10.03 29.51
CA GLY A 155 -27.29 -9.30 30.66
C GLY A 155 -26.47 -9.41 31.95
N LYS A 156 -25.36 -10.16 31.95
CA LYS A 156 -24.46 -10.28 33.11
C LYS A 156 -23.19 -9.46 32.89
N VAL A 157 -22.78 -8.75 33.93
CA VAL A 157 -21.51 -8.03 33.95
C VAL A 157 -20.38 -9.03 34.23
N ILE A 158 -19.37 -9.02 33.36
CA ILE A 158 -18.19 -9.88 33.44
C ILE A 158 -16.97 -8.98 33.49
N ASN A 159 -16.07 -9.25 34.43
CA ASN A 159 -14.76 -8.60 34.49
C ASN A 159 -13.69 -9.54 33.93
N LYS A 160 -12.89 -9.04 33.01
CA LYS A 160 -11.76 -9.75 32.40
C LYS A 160 -10.50 -8.91 32.53
N ARG A 161 -9.38 -9.57 32.78
CA ARG A 161 -8.07 -8.97 32.63
C ARG A 161 -7.38 -9.56 31.41
N LEU A 162 -6.73 -8.72 30.62
CA LEU A 162 -6.01 -9.15 29.43
C LEU A 162 -4.82 -8.25 29.16
N VAL A 163 -3.82 -8.82 28.51
CA VAL A 163 -2.59 -8.13 28.12
C VAL A 163 -2.72 -7.60 26.71
N LEU A 164 -2.55 -6.28 26.52
CA LEU A 164 -2.63 -5.66 25.20
C LEU A 164 -1.50 -6.12 24.28
N GLY A 165 -1.84 -6.26 23.00
CA GLY A 165 -0.91 -6.59 21.94
C GLY A 165 -0.32 -5.34 21.31
N ARG A 166 0.66 -5.53 20.45
CA ARG A 166 1.08 -4.51 19.48
C ARG A 166 0.21 -4.66 18.25
N PHE A 167 -0.27 -3.54 17.70
CA PHE A 167 -0.99 -3.58 16.42
C PHE A 167 -0.12 -4.28 15.36
N PRO A 168 -0.64 -5.30 14.65
CA PRO A 168 0.15 -6.05 13.70
C PRO A 168 0.55 -5.15 12.54
N ILE A 169 1.86 -5.01 12.30
CA ILE A 169 2.35 -4.44 11.04
C ILE A 169 2.21 -5.56 10.01
N ILE A 170 1.11 -5.54 9.26
CA ILE A 170 0.91 -6.48 8.15
C ILE A 170 1.82 -6.03 7.02
N ILE A 171 3.09 -6.47 7.04
CA ILE A 171 3.90 -6.47 5.83
C ILE A 171 3.30 -7.57 4.96
N THR A 172 2.43 -7.17 4.04
CA THR A 172 1.84 -8.10 3.08
C THR A 172 2.96 -8.54 2.13
N SER A 173 3.79 -9.49 2.55
CA SER A 173 4.61 -10.28 1.65
C SER A 173 3.71 -11.31 0.97
N LYS A 174 2.64 -10.84 0.31
CA LYS A 174 2.14 -11.64 -0.79
C LYS A 174 3.31 -11.63 -1.74
N LYS A 175 4.07 -12.72 -1.81
CA LYS A 175 4.84 -13.07 -2.99
C LYS A 175 3.80 -13.10 -4.11
N ARG A 176 3.41 -11.94 -4.62
CA ARG A 176 3.19 -11.80 -6.04
C ARG A 176 4.57 -12.11 -6.57
N SER A 177 4.82 -13.39 -6.83
CA SER A 177 5.73 -13.77 -7.88
C SER A 177 5.24 -12.94 -9.07
N PHE A 178 5.86 -11.77 -9.24
CA PHE A 178 5.80 -11.05 -10.48
C PHE A 178 6.54 -12.00 -11.40
N GLY A 179 5.79 -12.95 -11.95
CA GLY A 179 6.29 -13.94 -12.89
C GLY A 179 6.69 -13.13 -14.09
N TYR A 180 7.93 -12.64 -14.09
CA TYR A 180 8.57 -12.19 -15.30
C TYR A 180 8.80 -13.46 -16.09
N ASN A 181 7.76 -13.89 -16.79
CA ASN A 181 7.82 -15.04 -17.65
C ASN A 181 8.74 -14.65 -18.80
N ARG A 182 10.02 -15.00 -18.70
CA ARG A 182 11.04 -14.69 -19.72
C ARG A 182 10.66 -15.28 -21.08
N GLU A 183 9.74 -16.25 -21.12
CA GLU A 183 9.24 -16.86 -22.35
C GLU A 183 8.21 -15.98 -23.08
N LYS A 184 7.62 -14.97 -22.43
CA LYS A 184 6.72 -13.98 -23.05
C LYS A 184 7.38 -12.60 -23.21
N VAL A 185 8.68 -12.56 -23.51
CA VAL A 185 9.23 -11.38 -24.17
C VAL A 185 8.70 -11.41 -25.60
N LEU A 186 7.58 -10.71 -25.85
CA LEU A 186 7.17 -10.42 -27.21
C LEU A 186 8.36 -9.73 -27.88
N PRO A 187 8.94 -10.28 -28.96
CA PRO A 187 10.01 -9.60 -29.66
C PRO A 187 9.48 -8.22 -30.06
N GLY A 188 10.27 -7.18 -29.76
CA GLY A 188 9.92 -5.81 -30.10
C GLY A 188 9.54 -5.68 -31.57
N PRO A 189 8.83 -4.61 -31.95
CA PRO A 189 8.25 -4.46 -33.28
C PRO A 189 9.26 -4.79 -34.38
N ARG A 190 8.97 -5.85 -35.17
CA ARG A 190 9.82 -6.40 -36.24
C ARG A 190 10.15 -5.43 -37.39
N ARG A 191 9.83 -4.14 -37.27
CA ARG A 191 10.02 -3.13 -38.32
C ARG A 191 11.49 -2.86 -38.65
N GLN A 192 12.44 -3.17 -37.77
CA GLN A 192 13.87 -3.01 -38.05
C GLN A 192 14.49 -4.16 -38.85
N HIS A 193 13.81 -5.31 -39.03
CA HIS A 193 14.43 -6.48 -39.66
C HIS A 193 14.42 -6.41 -41.19
N GLN A 194 13.48 -5.69 -41.82
CA GLN A 194 13.37 -5.71 -43.28
C GLN A 194 14.56 -5.03 -43.97
N TYR A 195 15.06 -3.91 -43.43
CA TYR A 195 16.28 -3.24 -43.91
C TYR A 195 17.54 -4.08 -43.65
N LEU A 196 17.64 -4.71 -42.47
CA LEU A 196 18.77 -5.56 -42.12
C LEU A 196 18.82 -6.83 -42.98
N GLU A 197 17.67 -7.44 -43.26
CA GLU A 197 17.57 -8.60 -44.15
C GLU A 197 17.90 -8.25 -45.60
N GLN A 198 17.44 -7.10 -46.09
CA GLN A 198 17.82 -6.62 -47.42
C GLN A 198 19.32 -6.35 -47.52
N ARG A 199 19.92 -5.77 -46.47
CA ARG A 199 21.36 -5.50 -46.40
C ARG A 199 22.18 -6.78 -46.32
N LEU A 200 21.73 -7.77 -45.56
CA LEU A 200 22.37 -9.10 -45.49
C LEU A 200 22.36 -9.80 -46.85
N ARG A 201 21.20 -9.86 -47.53
CA ARG A 201 21.12 -10.47 -48.87
C ARG A 201 22.05 -9.79 -49.88
N ARG A 202 22.14 -8.46 -49.82
CA ARG A 202 23.02 -7.68 -50.71
C ARG A 202 24.51 -7.99 -50.45
N LEU A 203 24.91 -8.03 -49.19
CA LEU A 203 26.27 -8.38 -48.79
C LEU A 203 26.63 -9.82 -49.19
N GLU A 204 25.70 -10.77 -49.04
CA GLU A 204 25.92 -12.15 -49.46
C GLU A 204 26.14 -12.28 -50.97
N THR A 205 25.39 -11.52 -51.78
CA THR A 205 25.61 -11.51 -53.23
C THR A 205 26.94 -10.90 -53.62
N GLU A 206 27.36 -9.82 -52.97
CA GLU A 206 28.65 -9.16 -53.23
C GLU A 206 29.81 -10.09 -52.88
N ILE A 207 29.78 -10.74 -51.71
CA ILE A 207 30.79 -11.71 -51.31
C ILE A 207 30.87 -12.87 -52.30
N ARG A 208 29.73 -13.34 -52.82
CA ARG A 208 29.69 -14.43 -53.79
C ARG A 208 30.30 -14.02 -55.14
N GLN A 209 30.11 -12.78 -55.56
CA GLN A 209 30.73 -12.23 -56.78
C GLN A 209 32.24 -12.07 -56.61
N ILE A 210 32.70 -11.51 -55.49
CA ILE A 210 34.13 -11.37 -55.17
C ILE A 210 34.81 -12.74 -55.17
N ARG A 211 34.19 -13.77 -54.55
CA ARG A 211 34.71 -15.14 -54.56
C ARG A 211 34.80 -15.75 -55.96
N LYS A 212 33.89 -15.40 -56.88
CA LYS A 212 33.99 -15.83 -58.29
C LYS A 212 35.14 -15.15 -59.01
N LEU A 213 35.32 -13.85 -58.81
CA LEU A 213 36.40 -13.07 -59.43
C LEU A 213 37.79 -13.53 -58.95
N LEU A 214 37.92 -13.86 -57.67
CA LEU A 214 39.16 -14.39 -57.10
C LEU A 214 39.49 -15.83 -57.56
N ARG A 215 38.51 -16.59 -58.07
CA ARG A 215 38.74 -17.94 -58.65
C ARG A 215 39.10 -17.92 -60.14
N GLN A 216 39.00 -16.77 -60.80
CA GLN A 216 39.29 -16.60 -62.23
C GLN A 216 40.64 -15.92 -62.49
N ARG A 217 41.46 -15.75 -61.45
CA ARG A 217 42.89 -15.43 -61.52
C ARG A 217 43.69 -16.61 -61.03
#